data_AF-A0A926B4A3-F1
#
_entry.id   AF-A0A926B4A3-F1
#
_cell.length_a   1.000
_cell.length_b   1.000
_cell.length_c   1.000
_cell.angle_alpha   90.00
_cell.angle_beta   90.00
_cell.angle_gamma   90.00
#
_symmetry.space_group_name_H-M   'P 1'
#
loop_
_entity.id
_entity.type
_entity.pdbx_description
1 polymer ?
#
loop_
_entity_poly.entity_id
_entity_poly.type
_entity_poly.pdbx_seq_one_letter_code
_entity_poly.pdbx_strand_id
1 'polypeptide(L)'
;MKLSALAAIVCVFPFLLGTNAQGHGAHDELVSECLEMLEKTPDDPAMRHRLAMAYVHHGDWELALIELDKLDGSLTDSRLTRARALMLGSRHEQARVLLDAILEKSSEDSQALLERARVFAALKKPTESLADYRNALNLTTIPNPEFCLEMAEILTAQNQTDEALVVIQKGLTTNGDVPTLLLRSLELETATGKYDAALSRLAVLEKQAPRPEPWMARRAELLAQAGRAEEARAAWIALKQHISELPNLQRGTPDFLALSAKADAALASH
;
A
#
# COMPACT_ATOMS: atom_id res chain seq x y z
N MET A 1 30.88 -24.72 -58.74
CA MET A 1 29.86 -25.76 -58.97
C MET A 1 29.55 -26.41 -57.62
N LYS A 2 28.26 -26.54 -57.26
CA LYS A 2 27.64 -26.94 -55.97
C LYS A 2 27.60 -25.81 -54.92
N LEU A 3 26.52 -25.02 -54.75
CA LEU A 3 25.11 -25.28 -54.34
C LEU A 3 24.96 -25.91 -52.94
N SER A 4 24.54 -25.09 -51.98
CA SER A 4 23.55 -25.44 -50.96
C SER A 4 22.96 -24.17 -50.37
N ALA A 5 21.69 -23.93 -50.66
CA ALA A 5 20.84 -22.89 -50.11
C ALA A 5 20.18 -23.38 -48.80
N LEU A 6 19.90 -22.47 -47.86
CA LEU A 6 18.72 -22.58 -47.01
C LEU A 6 18.27 -21.19 -46.53
N ALA A 7 16.97 -20.95 -46.62
CA ALA A 7 16.27 -19.71 -46.33
C ALA A 7 15.58 -19.74 -44.95
N ALA A 8 15.42 -18.58 -44.31
CA ALA A 8 14.37 -18.22 -43.34
C ALA A 8 14.49 -16.70 -43.08
N ILE A 9 13.66 -15.79 -43.59
CA ILE A 9 12.24 -15.49 -43.31
C ILE A 9 11.96 -15.19 -41.82
N VAL A 10 11.91 -13.87 -41.56
CA VAL A 10 10.89 -13.11 -40.79
C VAL A 10 10.79 -13.34 -39.27
N CYS A 11 11.02 -12.28 -38.50
CA CYS A 11 9.98 -11.61 -37.70
C CYS A 11 10.56 -10.36 -37.01
N VAL A 12 10.23 -9.19 -37.55
CA VAL A 12 10.30 -7.92 -36.82
C VAL A 12 9.05 -7.88 -35.93
N PHE A 13 9.24 -7.95 -34.62
CA PHE A 13 8.20 -7.63 -33.65
C PHE A 13 8.67 -6.42 -32.83
N PRO A 14 8.08 -5.23 -33.01
CA PRO A 14 8.22 -4.15 -32.05
C PRO A 14 7.14 -4.38 -30.99
N PHE A 15 7.46 -5.12 -29.94
CA PHE A 15 6.56 -5.19 -28.79
C PHE A 15 6.91 -4.07 -27.82
N LEU A 16 6.00 -3.10 -27.79
CA LEU A 16 5.80 -2.14 -26.71
C LEU A 16 5.91 -2.85 -25.35
N LEU A 17 7.02 -2.64 -24.64
CA LEU A 17 7.02 -2.86 -23.20
C LEU A 17 6.55 -1.57 -22.54
N GLY A 18 5.28 -1.63 -22.14
CA GLY A 18 4.66 -0.70 -21.23
C GLY A 18 5.44 -0.61 -19.93
N THR A 19 5.42 0.61 -19.42
CA THR A 19 5.91 1.07 -18.13
C THR A 19 5.48 0.15 -16.98
N ASN A 20 6.38 -0.73 -16.53
CA ASN A 20 6.36 -1.36 -15.18
C ASN A 20 7.74 -1.94 -14.79
N ALA A 21 8.84 -1.36 -15.30
CA ALA A 21 10.19 -1.94 -15.24
C ALA A 21 11.02 -1.58 -13.99
N GLN A 22 10.52 -0.74 -13.07
CA GLN A 22 11.36 -0.24 -11.96
C GLN A 22 11.44 -1.17 -10.74
N GLY A 23 10.48 -2.07 -10.53
CA GLY A 23 10.49 -3.01 -9.38
C GLY A 23 11.28 -4.29 -9.61
N HIS A 24 11.19 -4.87 -10.83
CA HIS A 24 11.89 -6.12 -11.16
C HIS A 24 13.41 -5.94 -11.24
N GLY A 25 13.91 -4.85 -11.85
CA GLY A 25 15.35 -4.63 -11.99
C GLY A 25 16.11 -4.57 -10.67
N ALA A 26 15.57 -3.86 -9.66
CA ALA A 26 16.21 -3.77 -8.35
C ALA A 26 16.18 -5.10 -7.57
N HIS A 27 15.14 -5.91 -7.76
CA HIS A 27 15.07 -7.26 -7.18
C HIS A 27 16.10 -8.19 -7.81
N ASP A 28 16.14 -8.24 -9.15
CA ASP A 28 17.04 -9.10 -9.90
C ASP A 28 18.52 -8.75 -9.61
N GLU A 29 18.84 -7.46 -9.53
CA GLU A 29 20.16 -6.96 -9.14
C GLU A 29 20.55 -7.41 -7.73
N LEU A 30 19.64 -7.26 -6.75
CA LEU A 30 19.88 -7.66 -5.36
C LEU A 30 20.11 -9.17 -5.22
N VAL A 31 19.30 -9.98 -5.92
CA VAL A 31 19.44 -11.43 -5.93
C VAL A 31 20.79 -11.81 -6.55
N SER A 32 21.15 -11.21 -7.68
CA SER A 32 22.44 -11.46 -8.34
C SER A 32 23.63 -11.11 -7.44
N GLU A 33 23.62 -9.93 -6.79
CA GLU A 33 24.66 -9.52 -5.83
C GLU A 33 24.81 -10.55 -4.70
N CYS A 34 23.68 -11.02 -4.16
CA CYS A 34 23.71 -12.00 -3.08
C CYS A 34 24.27 -13.35 -3.54
N LEU A 35 23.88 -13.82 -4.71
CA LEU A 35 24.37 -15.09 -5.27
C LEU A 35 25.87 -15.03 -5.58
N GLU A 36 26.37 -13.95 -6.20
CA GLU A 36 27.80 -13.77 -6.47
C GLU A 36 28.64 -13.75 -5.19
N MET A 37 28.11 -13.18 -4.10
CA MET A 37 28.80 -13.20 -2.82
C MET A 37 28.80 -14.60 -2.21
N LEU A 38 27.67 -15.32 -2.30
CA LEU A 38 27.56 -16.69 -1.80
C LEU A 38 28.40 -17.69 -2.61
N GLU A 39 28.73 -17.42 -3.86
CA GLU A 39 29.73 -18.20 -4.61
C GLU A 39 31.13 -18.08 -3.98
N LYS A 40 31.48 -16.90 -3.46
CA LYS A 40 32.79 -16.62 -2.83
C LYS A 40 32.81 -17.06 -1.36
N THR A 41 31.71 -16.88 -0.66
CA THR A 41 31.53 -17.19 0.77
C THR A 41 30.21 -17.94 0.99
N PRO A 42 30.18 -19.26 0.76
CA PRO A 42 28.94 -20.03 0.79
C PRO A 42 28.20 -20.02 2.13
N ASP A 43 28.94 -19.92 3.24
CA ASP A 43 28.37 -20.02 4.59
C ASP A 43 28.14 -18.67 5.25
N ASP A 44 28.06 -17.58 4.48
CA ASP A 44 27.74 -16.26 5.02
C ASP A 44 26.25 -16.17 5.42
N PRO A 45 25.91 -16.15 6.72
CA PRO A 45 24.53 -16.13 7.17
C PRO A 45 23.83 -14.79 6.88
N ALA A 46 24.58 -13.68 6.82
CA ALA A 46 24.00 -12.38 6.52
C ALA A 46 23.57 -12.32 5.04
N MET A 47 24.38 -12.85 4.14
CA MET A 47 24.05 -12.90 2.71
C MET A 47 22.88 -13.86 2.42
N ARG A 48 22.84 -15.02 3.08
CA ARG A 48 21.68 -15.93 2.99
C ARG A 48 20.40 -15.29 3.50
N HIS A 49 20.45 -14.56 4.62
CA HIS A 49 19.30 -13.83 5.15
C HIS A 49 18.85 -12.70 4.21
N ARG A 50 19.79 -11.92 3.67
CA ARG A 50 19.51 -10.85 2.70
C ARG A 50 18.85 -11.41 1.42
N LEU A 51 19.34 -12.56 0.93
CA LEU A 51 18.74 -13.26 -0.20
C LEU A 51 17.33 -13.75 0.12
N ALA A 52 17.12 -14.35 1.30
CA ALA A 52 15.79 -14.78 1.73
C ALA A 52 14.80 -13.60 1.85
N MET A 53 15.25 -12.46 2.35
CA MET A 53 14.44 -11.24 2.39
C MET A 53 14.08 -10.76 0.98
N ALA A 54 15.02 -10.79 0.04
CA ALA A 54 14.74 -10.44 -1.36
C ALA A 54 13.64 -11.32 -1.94
N TYR A 55 13.71 -12.64 -1.72
CA TYR A 55 12.66 -13.58 -2.12
C TYR A 55 11.32 -13.31 -1.43
N VAL A 56 11.30 -13.01 -0.12
CA VAL A 56 10.07 -12.61 0.58
C VAL A 56 9.45 -11.36 -0.04
N HIS A 57 10.24 -10.33 -0.33
CA HIS A 57 9.74 -9.10 -0.95
C HIS A 57 9.16 -9.31 -2.35
N HIS A 58 9.65 -10.30 -3.09
CA HIS A 58 9.14 -10.65 -4.42
C HIS A 58 7.98 -11.65 -4.40
N GLY A 59 7.72 -12.27 -3.24
CA GLY A 59 6.68 -13.30 -3.09
C GLY A 59 7.18 -14.73 -3.32
N ASP A 60 8.47 -14.94 -3.56
CA ASP A 60 9.11 -16.24 -3.77
C ASP A 60 9.34 -16.97 -2.44
N TRP A 61 8.26 -17.22 -1.71
CA TRP A 61 8.30 -17.73 -0.35
C TRP A 61 8.98 -19.11 -0.23
N GLU A 62 8.89 -19.96 -1.25
CA GLU A 62 9.58 -21.26 -1.26
C GLU A 62 11.10 -21.10 -1.32
N LEU A 63 11.60 -20.21 -2.20
CA LEU A 63 13.02 -19.91 -2.30
C LEU A 63 13.53 -19.25 -1.02
N ALA A 64 12.74 -18.35 -0.42
CA ALA A 64 13.05 -17.78 0.87
C ALA A 64 13.24 -18.86 1.96
N LEU A 65 12.32 -19.83 2.06
CA LEU A 65 12.42 -20.92 3.04
C LEU A 65 13.66 -21.79 2.79
N ILE A 66 13.99 -22.09 1.53
CA ILE A 66 15.20 -22.86 1.18
C ILE A 66 16.46 -22.16 1.69
N GLU A 67 16.58 -20.84 1.53
CA GLU A 67 17.75 -20.11 2.03
C GLU A 67 17.77 -19.99 3.56
N LEU A 68 16.60 -19.84 4.17
CA LEU A 68 16.47 -19.77 5.64
C LEU A 68 16.75 -21.12 6.31
N ASP A 69 16.50 -22.25 5.65
CA ASP A 69 16.79 -23.60 6.18
C ASP A 69 18.29 -23.89 6.24
N LYS A 70 19.08 -23.13 5.47
CA LYS A 70 20.55 -23.19 5.52
C LYS A 70 21.13 -22.29 6.61
N LEU A 71 20.29 -21.60 7.38
CA LEU A 71 20.69 -20.83 8.56
C LEU A 71 20.41 -21.62 9.83
N ASP A 72 21.39 -21.64 10.74
CA ASP A 72 21.15 -22.06 12.13
C ASP A 72 20.13 -21.07 12.72
N GLY A 73 18.90 -21.53 13.01
CA GLY A 73 17.74 -20.70 13.39
C GLY A 73 17.85 -19.87 14.70
N SER A 74 19.07 -19.55 15.13
CA SER A 74 19.43 -18.74 16.29
C SER A 74 19.30 -17.23 16.05
N LEU A 75 19.36 -16.76 14.80
CA LEU A 75 19.19 -15.35 14.45
C LEU A 75 17.70 -14.97 14.51
N THR A 76 17.32 -14.08 15.44
CA THR A 76 15.93 -13.60 15.57
C THR A 76 15.38 -13.03 14.25
N ASP A 77 16.21 -12.28 13.51
CA ASP A 77 15.85 -11.70 12.23
C ASP A 77 15.53 -12.74 11.17
N SER A 78 16.19 -13.91 11.19
CA SER A 78 15.88 -15.00 10.24
C SER A 78 14.57 -15.71 10.59
N ARG A 79 14.20 -15.75 11.87
CA ARG A 79 12.90 -16.27 12.31
C ARG A 79 11.75 -15.35 11.91
N LEU A 80 11.91 -14.03 12.00
CA LEU A 80 10.91 -13.07 11.49
C LEU A 80 10.75 -13.20 9.98
N THR A 81 11.84 -13.25 9.22
CA THR A 81 11.78 -13.46 7.75
C THR A 81 11.12 -14.80 7.41
N ARG A 82 11.39 -15.88 8.17
CA ARG A 82 10.71 -17.16 8.01
C ARG A 82 9.21 -17.06 8.28
N ALA A 83 8.77 -16.34 9.32
CA ALA A 83 7.35 -16.13 9.59
C ALA A 83 6.66 -15.39 8.43
N ARG A 84 7.30 -14.36 7.86
CA ARG A 84 6.82 -13.65 6.67
C ARG A 84 6.69 -14.56 5.44
N ALA A 85 7.70 -15.39 5.17
CA ALA A 85 7.66 -16.37 4.08
C ALA A 85 6.52 -17.38 4.27
N LEU A 86 6.35 -17.91 5.49
CA LEU A 86 5.25 -18.81 5.82
C LEU A 86 3.89 -18.14 5.65
N MET A 87 3.77 -16.85 6.00
CA MET A 87 2.55 -16.07 5.82
C MET A 87 2.19 -15.93 4.32
N LEU A 88 3.17 -15.62 3.46
CA LEU A 88 3.01 -15.57 2.00
C LEU A 88 2.59 -16.94 1.43
N GLY A 89 3.19 -18.02 1.92
CA GLY A 89 2.82 -19.40 1.57
C GLY A 89 1.50 -19.90 2.18
N SER A 90 0.69 -19.01 2.78
CA SER A 90 -0.55 -19.36 3.48
C SER A 90 -0.41 -20.41 4.59
N ARG A 91 0.80 -20.56 5.16
CA ARG A 91 1.12 -21.46 6.28
C ARG A 91 0.91 -20.72 7.62
N HIS A 92 -0.28 -20.16 7.80
CA HIS A 92 -0.58 -19.22 8.90
C HIS A 92 -0.31 -19.80 10.30
N GLU A 93 -0.71 -21.05 10.56
CA GLU A 93 -0.46 -21.68 11.87
C GLU A 93 1.03 -21.92 12.15
N GLN A 94 1.84 -22.24 11.13
CA GLN A 94 3.28 -22.40 11.30
C GLN A 94 3.95 -21.04 11.59
N ALA A 95 3.51 -19.99 10.88
CA ALA A 95 3.95 -18.63 11.15
C ALA A 95 3.59 -18.21 12.60
N ARG A 96 2.36 -18.51 13.04
CA ARG A 96 1.91 -18.21 14.41
C ARG A 96 2.80 -18.88 15.46
N VAL A 97 3.02 -20.20 15.36
CA VAL A 97 3.86 -20.94 16.32
C VAL A 97 5.27 -20.36 16.37
N LEU A 98 5.83 -19.99 15.22
CA LEU A 98 7.16 -19.39 15.15
C LEU A 98 7.22 -18.03 15.86
N LEU A 99 6.21 -17.18 15.67
CA LEU A 99 6.10 -15.85 16.27
C LEU A 99 5.80 -15.93 17.77
N ASP A 100 4.95 -16.86 18.20
CA ASP A 100 4.70 -17.14 19.62
C ASP A 100 6.01 -17.47 20.33
N ALA A 101 6.85 -18.34 19.76
CA ALA A 101 8.15 -18.67 20.32
C ALA A 101 9.21 -17.55 20.22
N ILE A 102 8.97 -16.47 19.47
CA ILE A 102 9.78 -15.24 19.54
C ILE A 102 9.30 -14.41 20.74
N LEU A 103 7.98 -14.23 20.85
CA LEU A 103 7.34 -13.42 21.87
C LEU A 103 7.41 -14.04 23.28
N GLU A 104 7.55 -15.36 23.40
CA GLU A 104 7.88 -16.03 24.66
C GLU A 104 9.25 -15.62 25.21
N LYS A 105 10.21 -15.30 24.34
CA LYS A 105 11.56 -14.84 24.72
C LYS A 105 11.62 -13.33 24.87
N SER A 106 10.87 -12.61 24.05
CA SER A 106 10.81 -11.14 24.02
C SER A 106 9.38 -10.68 23.77
N SER A 107 8.62 -10.52 24.85
CA SER A 107 7.18 -10.19 24.78
C SER A 107 6.88 -8.80 24.21
N GLU A 108 7.89 -7.92 24.17
CA GLU A 108 7.80 -6.54 23.67
C GLU A 108 8.52 -6.37 22.31
N ASP A 109 8.78 -7.46 21.58
CA ASP A 109 9.27 -7.36 20.22
C ASP A 109 8.14 -6.83 19.30
N SER A 110 8.22 -5.53 18.98
CA SER A 110 7.19 -4.84 18.19
C SER A 110 7.04 -5.42 16.79
N GLN A 111 8.11 -5.90 16.16
CA GLN A 111 8.04 -6.51 14.83
C GLN A 111 7.35 -7.87 14.90
N ALA A 112 7.69 -8.71 15.88
CA ALA A 112 7.04 -10.00 16.07
C ALA A 112 5.54 -9.85 16.38
N LEU A 113 5.16 -8.85 17.19
CA LEU A 113 3.76 -8.52 17.44
C LEU A 113 3.03 -8.13 16.15
N LEU A 114 3.61 -7.26 15.32
CA LEU A 114 3.00 -6.84 14.05
C LEU A 114 2.80 -8.00 13.07
N GLU A 115 3.82 -8.85 12.90
CA GLU A 115 3.69 -10.02 12.03
C GLU A 115 2.66 -11.02 12.58
N ARG A 116 2.57 -11.19 13.91
CA ARG A 116 1.58 -12.08 14.50
C ARG A 116 0.18 -11.50 14.38
N ALA A 117 0.03 -10.18 14.45
CA ALA A 117 -1.23 -9.51 14.20
C ALA A 117 -1.76 -9.81 12.78
N ARG A 118 -0.89 -9.74 11.76
CA ARG A 118 -1.22 -10.11 10.36
C ARG A 118 -1.61 -11.59 10.25
N VAL A 119 -0.88 -12.48 10.93
CA VAL A 119 -1.21 -13.91 10.98
C VAL A 119 -2.59 -14.14 11.62
N PHE A 120 -2.91 -13.47 12.73
CA PHE A 120 -4.22 -13.56 13.36
C PHE A 120 -5.34 -13.03 12.46
N ALA A 121 -5.11 -11.94 11.73
CA ALA A 121 -6.06 -11.44 10.74
C ALA A 121 -6.37 -12.49 9.67
N ALA A 122 -5.33 -13.14 9.12
CA ALA A 122 -5.48 -14.21 8.14
C ALA A 122 -6.20 -15.46 8.70
N LEU A 123 -5.97 -15.75 9.98
CA LEU A 123 -6.68 -16.81 10.72
C LEU A 123 -8.11 -16.42 11.13
N LYS A 124 -8.61 -15.24 10.72
CA LYS A 124 -9.93 -14.70 11.09
C LYS A 124 -10.12 -14.56 12.60
N LYS A 125 -9.05 -14.16 13.30
CA LYS A 125 -9.00 -13.87 14.73
C LYS A 125 -8.78 -12.36 14.96
N PRO A 126 -9.80 -11.51 14.67
CA PRO A 126 -9.63 -10.06 14.69
C PRO A 126 -9.33 -9.51 16.08
N THR A 127 -9.85 -10.15 17.14
CA THR A 127 -9.61 -9.73 18.53
C THR A 127 -8.14 -9.83 18.94
N GLU A 128 -7.51 -10.97 18.64
CA GLU A 128 -6.09 -11.22 18.91
C GLU A 128 -5.21 -10.36 18.00
N SER A 129 -5.60 -10.21 16.73
CA SER A 129 -4.92 -9.33 15.78
C SER A 129 -4.85 -7.88 16.29
N LEU A 130 -6.00 -7.32 16.69
CA LEU A 130 -6.07 -5.96 17.21
C LEU A 130 -5.31 -5.80 18.54
N ALA A 131 -5.26 -6.82 19.39
CA ALA A 131 -4.46 -6.78 20.61
C ALA A 131 -2.97 -6.64 20.30
N ASP A 132 -2.45 -7.43 19.37
CA ASP A 132 -1.04 -7.38 18.96
C ASP A 132 -0.70 -6.05 18.26
N TYR A 133 -1.56 -5.54 17.36
CA TYR A 133 -1.37 -4.22 16.74
C TYR A 133 -1.31 -3.12 17.81
N ARG A 134 -2.25 -3.10 18.77
CA ARG A 134 -2.26 -2.09 19.85
C ARG A 134 -0.97 -2.13 20.66
N ASN A 135 -0.50 -3.32 21.02
CA ASN A 135 0.74 -3.49 21.77
C ASN A 135 1.94 -2.98 20.97
N ALA A 136 2.09 -3.40 19.71
CA ALA A 136 3.21 -2.97 18.88
C ALA A 136 3.23 -1.46 18.61
N LEU A 137 2.07 -0.86 18.34
CA LEU A 137 1.93 0.57 18.07
C LEU A 137 2.10 1.45 19.33
N ASN A 138 2.02 0.86 20.52
CA ASN A 138 2.36 1.54 21.78
C ASN A 138 3.85 1.50 22.09
N LEU A 139 4.56 0.48 21.58
CA LEU A 139 6.01 0.33 21.69
C LEU A 139 6.78 1.16 20.65
N THR A 140 6.09 1.70 19.65
CA THR A 140 6.70 2.40 18.51
C THR A 140 6.39 3.90 18.53
N THR A 141 7.43 4.75 18.55
CA THR A 141 7.29 6.21 18.57
C THR A 141 6.72 6.77 17.27
N ILE A 142 7.20 6.27 16.12
CA ILE A 142 6.74 6.65 14.78
C ILE A 142 6.34 5.36 14.06
N PRO A 143 5.06 4.94 14.17
CA PRO A 143 4.61 3.72 13.52
C PRO A 143 4.59 3.88 12.01
N ASN A 144 5.01 2.84 11.28
CA ASN A 144 4.83 2.81 9.82
C ASN A 144 3.33 3.01 9.51
N PRO A 145 2.97 3.98 8.63
CA PRO A 145 1.59 4.24 8.24
C PRO A 145 0.81 3.00 7.79
N GLU A 146 1.48 2.01 7.19
CA GLU A 146 0.87 0.75 6.76
C GLU A 146 0.22 -0.01 7.93
N PHE A 147 0.86 -0.08 9.10
CA PHE A 147 0.30 -0.77 10.26
C PHE A 147 -0.94 -0.07 10.82
N CYS A 148 -0.98 1.27 10.73
CA CYS A 148 -2.18 2.03 11.09
C CYS A 148 -3.34 1.74 10.13
N LEU A 149 -3.05 1.58 8.83
CA LEU A 149 -4.06 1.22 7.82
C LEU A 149 -4.61 -0.19 8.06
N GLU A 150 -3.74 -1.18 8.22
CA GLU A 150 -4.14 -2.58 8.46
C GLU A 150 -5.03 -2.70 9.71
N MET A 151 -4.63 -2.06 10.80
CA MET A 151 -5.44 -2.04 12.03
C MET A 151 -6.78 -1.34 11.81
N ALA A 152 -6.80 -0.20 11.08
CA ALA A 152 -8.04 0.51 10.79
C ALA A 152 -9.00 -0.28 9.88
N GLU A 153 -8.48 -1.09 8.96
CA GLU A 153 -9.28 -1.99 8.12
C GLU A 153 -9.95 -3.08 8.95
N ILE A 154 -9.19 -3.72 9.85
CA ILE A 154 -9.75 -4.73 10.77
C ILE A 154 -10.82 -4.11 11.66
N LEU A 155 -10.57 -2.93 12.25
CA LEU A 155 -11.55 -2.20 13.06
C LEU A 155 -12.81 -1.85 12.27
N THR A 156 -12.65 -1.38 11.03
CA THR A 156 -13.78 -1.05 10.16
C THR A 156 -14.62 -2.28 9.86
N ALA A 157 -14.00 -3.43 9.59
CA ALA A 157 -14.69 -4.70 9.38
C ALA A 157 -15.43 -5.19 10.64
N GLN A 158 -14.99 -4.78 11.84
CA GLN A 158 -15.67 -5.01 13.11
C GLN A 158 -16.71 -3.93 13.47
N ASN A 159 -17.04 -3.02 12.55
CA ASN A 159 -17.91 -1.85 12.78
C ASN A 159 -17.41 -0.89 13.86
N GLN A 160 -16.10 -0.91 14.17
CA GLN A 160 -15.44 -0.03 15.12
C GLN A 160 -14.83 1.19 14.40
N THR A 161 -15.64 1.86 13.57
CA THR A 161 -15.16 2.95 12.69
C THR A 161 -14.58 4.15 13.45
N ASP A 162 -15.13 4.49 14.61
CA ASP A 162 -14.59 5.59 15.42
C ASP A 162 -13.18 5.28 15.93
N GLU A 163 -12.92 4.05 16.37
CA GLU A 163 -11.58 3.63 16.76
C GLU A 163 -10.63 3.60 15.56
N ALA A 164 -11.10 3.16 14.38
CA ALA A 164 -10.32 3.18 13.15
C ALA A 164 -9.85 4.59 12.80
N LEU A 165 -10.72 5.60 12.93
CA LEU A 165 -10.38 7.00 12.72
C LEU A 165 -9.36 7.52 13.75
N VAL A 166 -9.44 7.09 15.01
CA VAL A 166 -8.44 7.44 16.04
C VAL A 166 -7.07 6.88 15.68
N VAL A 167 -7.00 5.62 15.23
CA VAL A 167 -5.74 4.99 14.80
C VAL A 167 -5.14 5.71 13.59
N ILE A 168 -5.95 6.01 12.58
CA ILE A 168 -5.49 6.76 11.39
C ILE A 168 -5.00 8.15 11.80
N GLN A 169 -5.73 8.85 12.67
CA GLN A 169 -5.34 10.17 13.16
C GLN A 169 -4.01 10.13 13.93
N LYS A 170 -3.76 9.10 14.75
CA LYS A 170 -2.46 8.90 15.40
C LYS A 170 -1.35 8.78 14.35
N GLY A 171 -1.56 7.96 13.31
CA GLY A 171 -0.61 7.79 12.22
C GLY A 171 -0.31 9.10 11.46
N LEU A 172 -1.32 9.91 11.18
CA LEU A 172 -1.18 11.23 10.55
C LEU A 172 -0.44 12.22 11.46
N THR A 173 -0.71 12.21 12.75
CA THR A 173 -0.02 13.10 13.70
C THR A 173 1.47 12.77 13.83
N THR A 174 1.85 11.48 13.74
CA THR A 174 3.26 11.06 13.87
C THR A 174 4.04 11.11 12.57
N ASN A 175 3.40 10.81 11.43
CA ASN A 175 4.08 10.71 10.13
C ASN A 175 3.82 11.91 9.20
N GLY A 176 2.96 12.84 9.59
CA GLY A 176 2.50 13.94 8.75
C GLY A 176 1.39 13.53 7.77
N ASP A 177 1.21 14.35 6.74
CA ASP A 177 0.14 14.23 5.75
C ASP A 177 0.40 13.08 4.75
N VAL A 178 0.36 11.83 5.24
CA VAL A 178 0.54 10.63 4.44
C VAL A 178 -0.70 10.40 3.55
N PRO A 179 -0.57 10.40 2.21
CA PRO A 179 -1.72 10.36 1.30
C PRO A 179 -2.66 9.16 1.49
N THR A 180 -2.12 7.97 1.78
CA THR A 180 -2.91 6.75 1.98
C THR A 180 -3.76 6.80 3.25
N LEU A 181 -3.21 7.35 4.34
CA LEU A 181 -3.97 7.59 5.58
C LEU A 181 -5.04 8.67 5.40
N LEU A 182 -4.72 9.76 4.69
CA LEU A 182 -5.68 10.82 4.37
C LEU A 182 -6.86 10.30 3.56
N LEU A 183 -6.59 9.47 2.54
CA LEU A 183 -7.60 8.82 1.71
C LEU A 183 -8.51 7.91 2.54
N ARG A 184 -7.95 7.04 3.39
CA ARG A 184 -8.78 6.19 4.26
C ARG A 184 -9.61 6.99 5.26
N SER A 185 -9.04 8.06 5.84
CA SER A 185 -9.79 8.97 6.72
C SER A 185 -10.98 9.59 5.99
N LEU A 186 -10.72 10.18 4.81
CA LEU A 186 -11.72 10.78 3.95
C LEU A 186 -12.88 9.81 3.64
N GLU A 187 -12.56 8.57 3.29
CA GLU A 187 -13.55 7.54 2.97
C GLU A 187 -14.41 7.17 4.18
N LEU A 188 -13.80 6.96 5.35
CA LEU A 188 -14.52 6.63 6.59
C LEU A 188 -15.36 7.81 7.10
N GLU A 189 -14.83 9.03 7.06
CA GLU A 189 -15.53 10.25 7.48
C GLU A 189 -16.73 10.52 6.57
N THR A 190 -16.58 10.32 5.25
CA THR A 190 -17.69 10.43 4.30
C THR A 190 -18.77 9.39 4.58
N ALA A 191 -18.39 8.14 4.80
CA ALA A 191 -19.34 7.05 5.06
C ALA A 191 -20.09 7.22 6.39
N THR A 192 -19.49 7.89 7.37
CA THR A 192 -20.08 8.15 8.69
C THR A 192 -20.77 9.52 8.79
N GLY A 193 -20.88 10.26 7.69
CA GLY A 193 -21.54 11.58 7.65
C GLY A 193 -20.74 12.71 8.32
N LYS A 194 -19.46 12.48 8.64
CA LYS A 194 -18.53 13.48 9.20
C LYS A 194 -17.98 14.38 8.10
N TYR A 195 -18.87 15.05 7.37
CA TYR A 195 -18.55 15.75 6.13
C TYR A 195 -17.53 16.88 6.29
N ASP A 196 -17.54 17.62 7.40
CA ASP A 196 -16.56 18.70 7.63
C ASP A 196 -15.14 18.16 7.82
N ALA A 197 -15.00 17.03 8.51
CA ALA A 197 -13.71 16.36 8.67
C ALA A 197 -13.22 15.82 7.32
N ALA A 198 -14.11 15.15 6.57
CA ALA A 198 -13.84 14.67 5.22
C ALA A 198 -13.37 15.81 4.28
N LEU A 199 -14.07 16.95 4.28
CA LEU A 199 -13.69 18.14 3.49
C LEU A 199 -12.32 18.68 3.90
N SER A 200 -11.97 18.61 5.18
CA SER A 200 -10.65 19.02 5.68
C SER A 200 -9.55 18.11 5.16
N ARG A 201 -9.76 16.78 5.14
CA ARG A 201 -8.79 15.83 4.55
C ARG A 201 -8.63 16.03 3.05
N LEU A 202 -9.75 16.24 2.37
CA LEU A 202 -9.78 16.47 0.93
C LEU A 202 -8.98 17.71 0.53
N ALA A 203 -9.08 18.80 1.29
CA ALA A 203 -8.32 20.03 1.04
C ALA A 203 -6.80 19.82 1.14
N VAL A 204 -6.33 18.94 2.04
CA VAL A 204 -4.91 18.57 2.14
C VAL A 204 -4.47 17.80 0.90
N LEU A 205 -5.24 16.79 0.49
CA LEU A 205 -4.98 15.99 -0.70
C LEU A 205 -4.96 16.85 -1.98
N GLU A 206 -5.93 17.75 -2.13
CA GLU A 206 -6.04 18.69 -3.24
C GLU A 206 -4.79 19.57 -3.37
N LYS A 207 -4.28 20.10 -2.25
CA LYS A 207 -3.09 20.96 -2.23
C LYS A 207 -1.81 20.25 -2.65
N GLN A 208 -1.71 18.95 -2.37
CA GLN A 208 -0.53 18.13 -2.68
C GLN A 208 -0.59 17.55 -4.11
N ALA A 209 -1.75 17.57 -4.76
CA ALA A 209 -1.95 16.92 -6.04
C ALA A 209 -1.34 17.72 -7.20
N PRO A 210 -0.58 17.09 -8.11
CA PRO A 210 -0.13 17.73 -9.35
C PRO A 210 -1.30 18.14 -10.28
N ARG A 211 -2.46 17.50 -10.11
CA ARG A 211 -3.70 17.75 -10.86
C ARG A 211 -4.85 17.94 -9.89
N PRO A 212 -5.29 19.17 -9.61
CA PRO A 212 -6.31 19.45 -8.61
C PRO A 212 -7.73 19.15 -9.09
N GLU A 213 -7.98 19.05 -10.39
CA GLU A 213 -9.33 19.01 -10.99
C GLU A 213 -10.18 17.82 -10.49
N PRO A 214 -9.65 16.58 -10.39
CA PRO A 214 -10.40 15.47 -9.80
C PRO A 214 -10.78 15.71 -8.34
N TRP A 215 -9.90 16.38 -7.57
CA TRP A 215 -10.14 16.69 -6.16
C TRP A 215 -11.15 17.83 -5.99
N MET A 216 -11.11 18.84 -6.87
CA MET A 216 -12.11 19.90 -6.93
C MET A 216 -13.52 19.33 -7.24
N ALA A 217 -13.62 18.40 -8.18
CA ALA A 217 -14.88 17.70 -8.46
C ALA A 217 -15.36 16.89 -7.25
N ARG A 218 -14.44 16.15 -6.61
CA ARG A 218 -14.75 15.37 -5.41
C ARG A 218 -15.24 16.26 -4.26
N ARG A 219 -14.70 17.48 -4.14
CA ARG A 219 -15.13 18.47 -3.14
C ARG A 219 -16.55 18.93 -3.38
N ALA A 220 -16.88 19.25 -4.63
CA ALA A 220 -18.22 19.66 -5.01
C ALA A 220 -19.26 18.55 -4.76
N GLU A 221 -18.92 17.29 -5.06
CA GLU A 221 -19.75 16.12 -4.74
C GLU A 221 -19.96 15.96 -3.22
N LEU A 222 -18.88 16.07 -2.44
CA LEU A 222 -18.94 15.89 -0.99
C LEU A 222 -19.78 16.99 -0.33
N LEU A 223 -19.68 18.23 -0.81
CA LEU A 223 -20.54 19.33 -0.37
C LEU A 223 -22.01 19.07 -0.69
N ALA A 224 -22.31 18.52 -1.87
CA ALA A 224 -23.67 18.16 -2.24
C ALA A 224 -24.22 17.04 -1.34
N GLN A 225 -23.41 16.01 -1.05
CA GLN A 225 -23.76 14.92 -0.12
C GLN A 225 -24.00 15.44 1.30
N ALA A 226 -23.25 16.47 1.72
CA ALA A 226 -23.42 17.13 3.00
C ALA A 226 -24.66 18.04 3.08
N GLY A 227 -25.45 18.15 2.01
CA GLY A 227 -26.61 19.05 1.93
C GLY A 227 -26.25 20.53 1.76
N ARG A 228 -24.98 20.85 1.49
CA ARG A 228 -24.46 22.22 1.32
C ARG A 228 -24.57 22.65 -0.15
N ALA A 229 -25.79 22.72 -0.66
CA ALA A 229 -26.08 22.88 -2.09
C ALA A 229 -25.44 24.14 -2.71
N GLU A 230 -25.50 25.28 -2.03
CA GLU A 230 -24.90 26.54 -2.53
C GLU A 230 -23.37 26.44 -2.63
N GLU A 231 -22.72 25.81 -1.66
CA GLU A 231 -21.27 25.62 -1.66
C GLU A 231 -20.86 24.59 -2.71
N ALA A 232 -21.65 23.53 -2.88
CA ALA A 232 -21.45 22.55 -3.95
C ALA A 232 -21.53 23.22 -5.33
N ARG A 233 -22.56 24.06 -5.54
CA ARG A 233 -22.73 24.84 -6.77
C ARG A 233 -21.54 25.76 -7.02
N ALA A 234 -21.08 26.48 -6.00
CA ALA A 234 -19.90 27.34 -6.10
C ALA A 234 -18.63 26.53 -6.45
N ALA A 235 -18.45 25.36 -5.85
CA ALA A 235 -17.32 24.48 -6.15
C ALA A 235 -17.35 23.94 -7.60
N TRP A 236 -18.52 23.56 -8.13
CA TRP A 236 -18.66 23.19 -9.53
C TRP A 236 -18.33 24.34 -10.50
N ILE A 237 -18.75 25.56 -10.17
CA ILE A 237 -18.41 26.76 -10.94
C ILE A 237 -16.89 26.99 -10.93
N ALA A 238 -16.25 26.89 -9.76
CA ALA A 238 -14.81 27.05 -9.63
C ALA A 238 -14.04 26.00 -10.45
N LEU A 239 -14.48 24.74 -10.46
CA LEU A 239 -13.90 23.69 -11.31
C LEU A 239 -14.00 24.05 -12.80
N LYS A 240 -15.18 24.46 -13.27
CA LYS A 240 -15.37 24.84 -14.68
C LYS A 240 -14.49 26.03 -15.06
N GLN A 241 -14.40 27.03 -14.19
CA GLN A 241 -13.55 28.19 -14.43
C GLN A 241 -12.08 27.75 -14.54
N HIS A 242 -11.60 26.93 -13.59
CA HIS A 242 -10.24 26.42 -13.61
C HIS A 242 -9.93 25.65 -14.91
N ILE A 243 -10.80 24.72 -15.31
CA ILE A 243 -10.64 23.99 -16.58
C ILE A 243 -10.62 24.96 -17.76
N SER A 244 -11.45 26.00 -17.77
CA SER A 244 -11.50 26.97 -18.87
C SER A 244 -10.21 27.78 -19.03
N GLU A 245 -9.45 27.96 -17.94
CA GLU A 245 -8.18 28.69 -17.88
C GLU A 245 -6.98 27.84 -18.30
N LEU A 246 -7.13 26.50 -18.38
CA LEU A 246 -6.06 25.61 -18.81
C LEU A 246 -5.71 25.80 -20.31
N PRO A 247 -4.46 25.49 -20.72
CA PRO A 247 -4.07 25.45 -22.13
C PRO A 247 -4.99 24.60 -23.01
N ASN A 248 -5.24 25.03 -24.25
CA ASN A 248 -6.15 24.37 -25.20
C ASN A 248 -5.95 22.85 -25.33
N LEU A 249 -4.69 22.41 -25.38
CA LEU A 249 -4.34 20.99 -25.53
C LEU A 249 -4.74 20.14 -24.32
N GLN A 250 -4.86 20.75 -23.14
CA GLN A 250 -5.26 20.07 -21.91
C GLN A 250 -6.79 20.06 -21.78
N ARG A 251 -7.46 21.18 -22.08
CA ARG A 251 -8.93 21.34 -21.97
C ARG A 251 -9.73 20.29 -22.74
N GLY A 252 -9.25 19.89 -23.91
CA GLY A 252 -9.93 18.92 -24.78
C GLY A 252 -9.65 17.45 -24.47
N THR A 253 -8.92 17.15 -23.38
CA THR A 253 -8.68 15.75 -22.99
C THR A 253 -10.00 15.08 -22.56
N PRO A 254 -10.18 13.77 -22.81
CA PRO A 254 -11.39 13.05 -22.41
C PRO A 254 -11.73 13.22 -20.92
N ASP A 255 -10.72 13.23 -20.06
CA ASP A 255 -10.89 13.38 -18.60
C ASP A 255 -11.53 14.72 -18.23
N PHE A 256 -11.05 15.84 -18.81
CA PHE A 256 -11.59 17.17 -18.51
C PHE A 256 -12.94 17.43 -19.19
N LEU A 257 -13.19 16.83 -20.36
CA LEU A 257 -14.52 16.85 -20.95
C LEU A 257 -15.54 16.12 -20.07
N ALA A 258 -15.16 14.97 -19.49
CA ALA A 258 -16.01 14.25 -18.54
C ALA A 258 -16.27 15.05 -17.26
N LEU A 259 -15.25 15.70 -16.71
CA LEU A 259 -15.40 16.58 -15.53
C LEU A 259 -16.28 17.81 -15.82
N SER A 260 -16.12 18.45 -16.98
CA SER A 260 -16.97 19.58 -17.38
C SER A 260 -18.43 19.14 -17.56
N ALA A 261 -18.68 18.02 -18.24
CA ALA A 261 -20.02 17.48 -18.42
C ALA A 261 -20.68 17.13 -17.08
N LYS A 262 -19.90 16.58 -16.13
CA LYS A 262 -20.37 16.31 -14.77
C LYS A 262 -20.75 17.59 -14.04
N ALA A 263 -19.93 18.63 -14.13
CA ALA A 263 -20.22 19.93 -13.55
C ALA A 263 -21.48 20.57 -14.17
N ASP A 264 -21.65 20.47 -15.49
CA ASP A 264 -22.85 20.96 -16.19
C ASP A 264 -24.12 20.26 -15.71
N ALA A 265 -24.09 18.93 -15.58
CA ALA A 265 -25.22 18.15 -15.08
C ALA A 265 -25.57 18.52 -13.63
N ALA A 266 -24.56 18.71 -12.77
CA ALA A 266 -24.76 19.10 -11.38
C ALA A 266 -25.36 20.51 -11.26
N LEU A 267 -24.91 21.47 -12.07
CA LEU A 267 -25.40 22.84 -12.06
C LEU A 267 -26.80 23.00 -12.66
N ALA A 268 -27.22 22.08 -13.55
CA ALA A 268 -28.57 22.08 -14.10
C ALA A 268 -29.62 21.46 -13.15
N SER A 269 -29.18 20.70 -12.14
CA SER A 269 -30.04 19.99 -11.19
C SER A 269 -30.45 20.83 -9.97
N HIS A 270 -30.05 22.11 -9.90
CA HIS A 270 -30.29 23.05 -8.80
C HIS A 270 -30.83 24.39 -9.33
#